data_AF-A0A979G7W4-F1
#
_entry.id   AF-A0A979G7W4-F1
#
_cell.length_a   1.000
_cell.length_b   1.000
_cell.length_c   1.000
_cell.angle_alpha   90.00
_cell.angle_beta   90.00
_cell.angle_gamma   90.00
#
_symmetry.space_group_name_H-M   'P 1'
#
loop_
_entity.id
_entity.type
_entity.pdbx_description
1 polymer ?
#
loop_
_entity_poly.entity_id
_entity_poly.type
_entity_poly.pdbx_seq_one_letter_code
_entity_poly.pdbx_strand_id
1 'polypeptide(L)'
;MKKSAWLFMLGLVAFVGLMESCKKDDDAPMVTKMSLYDSLGGSAMVNDPANAGMKIEQGRLGIRSVVDSAIFVIAGDAKINGFFTVLLAEVTTGNTSGFERLSKNLTDFICVATGGKGFTYGGLNMKDAHDPAKNPRMNGKASNADFDAFIADLVVAAKKNGLSDQLIGQVGALVETLRPVVVQKS
;
A
#
# COMPACT_ATOMS: atom_id res chain seq x y z
N MET A 1 13.70 33.73 -68.12
CA MET A 1 14.73 32.98 -68.88
C MET A 1 15.62 32.23 -67.91
N LYS A 2 15.91 30.93 -68.19
CA LYS A 2 16.89 30.00 -67.56
C LYS A 2 16.54 29.52 -66.13
N LYS A 3 16.07 28.28 -65.87
CA LYS A 3 16.49 26.88 -66.13
C LYS A 3 17.55 26.31 -65.16
N SER A 4 17.27 25.06 -64.75
CA SER A 4 18.13 23.97 -64.23
C SER A 4 18.07 23.77 -62.71
N ALA A 5 17.52 22.70 -62.12
CA ALA A 5 17.55 21.23 -62.35
C ALA A 5 18.74 20.49 -61.68
N TRP A 6 18.36 19.61 -60.74
CA TRP A 6 18.97 18.33 -60.29
C TRP A 6 20.41 18.25 -59.79
N LEU A 7 20.60 17.58 -58.65
CA LEU A 7 21.40 16.36 -58.53
C LEU A 7 21.20 15.66 -57.15
N PHE A 8 20.82 14.39 -57.20
CA PHE A 8 20.90 13.40 -56.12
C PHE A 8 22.34 12.90 -55.99
N MET A 9 22.82 12.61 -54.77
CA MET A 9 23.90 11.62 -54.53
C MET A 9 23.92 11.18 -53.06
N LEU A 10 23.81 9.86 -52.86
CA LEU A 10 24.05 9.12 -51.61
C LEU A 10 25.51 9.25 -51.16
N GLY A 11 25.76 9.17 -49.85
CA GLY A 11 27.08 8.92 -49.28
C GLY A 11 27.03 8.53 -47.81
N LEU A 12 27.00 7.23 -47.54
CA LEU A 12 27.16 6.61 -46.23
C LEU A 12 28.65 6.68 -45.83
N VAL A 13 28.99 7.31 -44.70
CA VAL A 13 30.33 7.20 -44.09
C VAL A 13 30.18 6.99 -42.58
N ALA A 14 30.75 5.88 -42.13
CA ALA A 14 30.84 5.46 -40.74
C ALA A 14 31.77 6.39 -39.93
N PHE A 15 31.37 6.74 -38.71
CA PHE A 15 32.23 7.45 -37.75
C PHE A 15 32.49 6.55 -36.54
N VAL A 16 33.73 6.09 -36.43
CA VAL A 16 34.29 5.41 -35.24
C VAL A 16 34.63 6.48 -34.21
N GLY A 17 34.34 6.19 -32.94
CA GLY A 17 34.37 7.15 -31.84
C GLY A 17 35.73 7.71 -31.46
N LEU A 18 35.69 8.85 -30.79
CA LEU A 18 36.69 9.31 -29.85
C LEU A 18 35.95 9.88 -28.63
N MET A 19 36.44 9.49 -27.45
CA MET A 19 35.95 9.93 -26.16
C MET A 19 36.29 11.41 -25.95
N GLU A 20 35.28 12.23 -25.71
CA GLU A 20 35.45 13.57 -25.17
C GLU A 20 34.89 13.60 -23.76
N SER A 21 35.82 13.71 -22.81
CA SER A 21 35.59 14.05 -21.42
C SER A 21 34.87 15.40 -21.35
N CYS A 22 33.54 15.36 -21.19
CA CYS A 22 32.75 16.53 -20.84
C CYS A 22 32.24 16.41 -19.40
N LYS A 23 32.94 17.10 -18.50
CA LYS A 23 32.35 17.68 -17.30
C LYS A 23 31.34 18.74 -17.75
N LYS A 24 30.05 18.52 -17.49
CA LYS A 24 29.04 19.57 -17.37
C LYS A 24 27.94 19.08 -16.43
N ASP A 25 27.67 19.91 -15.44
CA ASP A 25 26.60 19.79 -14.48
C ASP A 25 25.26 19.84 -15.21
N ASP A 26 24.56 18.71 -15.23
CA ASP A 26 23.16 18.65 -15.67
C ASP A 26 22.34 18.13 -14.49
N ASP A 27 21.68 19.07 -13.80
CA ASP A 27 20.53 18.79 -12.94
C ASP A 27 19.44 18.13 -13.79
N ALA A 28 19.56 16.81 -13.98
CA ALA A 28 18.47 16.01 -14.48
C ALA A 28 17.28 16.25 -13.55
N PRO A 29 16.09 16.65 -14.05
CA PRO A 29 14.93 16.78 -13.19
C PRO A 29 14.73 15.43 -12.53
N MET A 30 14.91 15.39 -11.21
CA MET A 30 14.72 14.19 -10.43
C MET A 30 13.26 13.79 -10.63
N VAL A 31 13.01 12.82 -11.51
CA VAL A 31 11.66 12.27 -11.72
C VAL A 31 11.31 11.62 -10.40
N THR A 32 10.58 12.34 -9.54
CA THR A 32 10.12 11.79 -8.27
C THR A 32 9.15 10.68 -8.62
N LYS A 33 9.62 9.43 -8.54
CA LYS A 33 8.78 8.25 -8.67
C LYS A 33 7.60 8.43 -7.71
N MET A 34 6.38 8.51 -8.25
CA MET A 34 5.17 8.64 -7.44
C MET A 34 5.14 7.51 -6.40
N SER A 35 4.83 7.87 -5.16
CA SER A 35 4.63 6.88 -4.11
C SER A 35 3.31 6.12 -4.36
N LEU A 36 3.16 4.98 -3.68
CA LEU A 36 1.88 4.26 -3.71
C LEU A 36 0.78 5.12 -3.06
N TYR A 37 1.13 5.91 -2.05
CA TYR A 37 0.22 6.86 -1.41
C TYR A 37 -0.28 7.94 -2.39
N ASP A 38 0.61 8.51 -3.21
CA ASP A 38 0.24 9.49 -4.24
C ASP A 38 -0.71 8.87 -5.28
N SER A 39 -0.48 7.60 -5.62
CA SER A 39 -1.33 6.85 -6.55
C SER A 39 -2.73 6.56 -5.99
N LEU A 40 -2.92 6.68 -4.66
CA LEU A 40 -4.21 6.58 -3.97
C LEU A 40 -4.90 7.95 -3.78
N GLY A 41 -4.37 9.01 -4.39
CA GLY A 41 -4.88 10.38 -4.28
C GLY A 41 -4.08 11.28 -3.35
N GLY A 42 -3.04 10.75 -2.71
CA GLY A 42 -2.05 11.52 -1.96
C GLY A 42 -2.63 12.42 -0.87
N SER A 43 -2.00 13.57 -0.66
CA SER A 43 -2.34 14.53 0.40
C SER A 43 -3.51 15.47 0.07
N ALA A 44 -4.28 15.21 -1.00
CA ALA A 44 -5.44 16.03 -1.34
C ALA A 44 -6.50 15.91 -0.23
N MET A 45 -6.96 17.03 0.33
CA MET A 45 -7.92 17.01 1.44
C MET A 45 -9.37 16.87 0.95
N VAL A 46 -10.07 15.87 1.46
CA VAL A 46 -11.50 15.60 1.20
C VAL A 46 -12.30 15.53 2.50
N ASN A 47 -13.63 15.54 2.41
CA ASN A 47 -14.48 15.37 3.59
C ASN A 47 -14.27 13.97 4.18
N ASP A 48 -14.16 13.89 5.50
CA ASP A 48 -14.13 12.62 6.20
C ASP A 48 -15.57 12.11 6.43
N PRO A 49 -16.03 11.05 5.73
CA PRO A 49 -17.39 10.54 5.93
C PRO A 49 -17.61 9.92 7.32
N ALA A 50 -16.54 9.51 8.01
CA ALA A 50 -16.61 8.97 9.37
C ALA A 50 -16.58 10.06 10.45
N ASN A 51 -16.15 11.29 10.11
CA ASN A 51 -16.00 12.39 11.05
C ASN A 51 -16.60 13.67 10.44
N ALA A 52 -17.89 13.89 10.70
CA ALA A 52 -18.62 15.03 10.16
C ALA A 52 -17.93 16.37 10.47
N GLY A 53 -17.77 17.21 9.44
CA GLY A 53 -17.09 18.51 9.54
C GLY A 53 -15.56 18.44 9.50
N MET A 54 -14.97 17.25 9.50
CA MET A 54 -13.52 17.05 9.42
C MET A 54 -13.06 16.78 7.98
N LYS A 55 -11.79 17.07 7.72
CA LYS A 55 -11.12 16.76 6.46
C LYS A 55 -10.08 15.65 6.68
N ILE A 56 -9.84 14.86 5.64
CA ILE A 56 -8.84 13.79 5.61
C ILE A 56 -8.12 13.78 4.26
N GLU A 57 -6.85 13.38 4.23
CA GLU A 57 -6.13 13.14 2.97
C GLU A 57 -6.79 12.00 2.18
N GLN A 58 -6.94 12.18 0.86
CA GLN A 58 -7.58 11.22 -0.03
C GLN A 58 -6.88 9.86 0.00
N GLY A 59 -5.54 9.84 0.01
CA GLY A 59 -4.75 8.61 0.15
C GLY A 59 -5.08 7.87 1.45
N ARG A 60 -5.10 8.57 2.59
CA ARG A 60 -5.48 8.00 3.88
C ARG A 60 -6.92 7.51 3.91
N LEU A 61 -7.86 8.25 3.31
CA LEU A 61 -9.25 7.84 3.22
C LEU A 61 -9.36 6.51 2.44
N GLY A 62 -8.73 6.42 1.27
CA GLY A 62 -8.72 5.19 0.48
C GLY A 62 -8.16 3.99 1.25
N ILE A 63 -7.02 4.18 1.93
CA ILE A 63 -6.42 3.14 2.79
C ILE A 63 -7.39 2.73 3.91
N ARG A 64 -7.96 3.70 4.65
CA ARG A 64 -8.87 3.41 5.75
C ARG A 64 -10.11 2.66 5.28
N SER A 65 -10.68 3.03 4.14
CA SER A 65 -11.86 2.34 3.57
C SER A 65 -11.57 0.89 3.20
N VAL A 66 -10.38 0.61 2.65
CA VAL A 66 -9.92 -0.77 2.39
C VAL A 66 -9.71 -1.53 3.69
N VAL A 67 -9.03 -0.92 4.68
CA VAL A 67 -8.78 -1.51 6.00
C VAL A 67 -10.08 -1.87 6.71
N ASP A 68 -11.02 -0.93 6.82
CA ASP A 68 -12.31 -1.16 7.46
C ASP A 68 -13.07 -2.29 6.77
N SER A 69 -13.08 -2.28 5.43
CA SER A 69 -13.71 -3.37 4.67
C SER A 69 -13.00 -4.71 4.87
N ALA A 70 -11.67 -4.74 4.96
CA ALA A 70 -10.90 -5.97 5.16
C ALA A 70 -11.20 -6.58 6.53
N ILE A 71 -11.32 -5.76 7.58
CA ILE A 71 -11.70 -6.24 8.92
C ILE A 71 -13.06 -6.95 8.87
N PHE A 72 -14.05 -6.41 8.14
CA PHE A 72 -15.36 -7.06 8.00
C PHE A 72 -15.33 -8.32 7.12
N VAL A 73 -14.53 -8.34 6.06
CA VAL A 73 -14.34 -9.54 5.23
C VAL A 73 -13.72 -10.66 6.07
N ILE A 74 -12.63 -10.36 6.80
CA ILE A 74 -11.92 -11.30 7.68
C ILE A 74 -12.84 -11.79 8.81
N ALA A 75 -13.68 -10.92 9.38
CA ALA A 75 -14.64 -11.33 10.40
C ALA A 75 -15.60 -12.43 9.89
N GLY A 76 -15.92 -12.42 8.60
CA GLY A 76 -16.72 -13.44 7.93
C GLY A 76 -15.95 -14.68 7.46
N ASP A 77 -14.62 -14.65 7.40
CA ASP A 77 -13.81 -15.81 6.98
C ASP A 77 -13.48 -16.73 8.16
N ALA A 78 -14.11 -17.91 8.18
CA ALA A 78 -13.88 -18.94 9.19
C ALA A 78 -12.42 -19.46 9.24
N LYS A 79 -11.60 -19.21 8.22
CA LYS A 79 -10.18 -19.59 8.21
C LYS A 79 -9.31 -18.69 9.09
N ILE A 80 -9.68 -17.41 9.24
CA ILE A 80 -8.83 -16.42 9.91
C ILE A 80 -9.53 -15.75 11.10
N ASN A 81 -10.87 -15.70 11.13
CA ASN A 81 -11.61 -15.00 12.18
C ASN A 81 -11.27 -15.51 13.60
N GLY A 82 -10.77 -16.75 13.72
CA GLY A 82 -10.25 -17.33 14.95
C GLY A 82 -9.09 -16.55 15.58
N PHE A 83 -8.33 -15.73 14.83
CA PHE A 83 -7.29 -14.87 15.37
C PHE A 83 -7.84 -13.61 16.06
N PHE A 84 -9.09 -13.23 15.77
CA PHE A 84 -9.70 -11.95 16.16
C PHE A 84 -10.79 -12.10 17.23
N THR A 85 -10.76 -13.17 18.03
CA THR A 85 -11.81 -13.50 19.03
C THR A 85 -12.11 -12.35 19.99
N VAL A 86 -11.09 -11.65 20.49
CA VAL A 86 -11.26 -10.49 21.38
C VAL A 86 -12.00 -9.36 20.66
N LEU A 87 -11.61 -9.05 19.42
CA LEU A 87 -12.24 -8.01 18.63
C LEU A 87 -13.70 -8.37 18.33
N LEU A 88 -13.96 -9.62 17.94
CA LEU A 88 -15.31 -10.12 17.64
C LEU A 88 -16.23 -10.05 18.87
N ALA A 89 -15.72 -10.37 20.06
CA ALA A 89 -16.47 -10.25 21.30
C ALA A 89 -16.80 -8.78 21.64
N GLU A 90 -15.84 -7.87 21.46
CA GLU A 90 -16.05 -6.43 21.66
C GLU A 90 -17.16 -5.89 20.74
N VAL A 91 -17.07 -6.14 19.43
CA VAL A 91 -18.08 -5.61 18.49
C VAL A 91 -19.46 -6.23 18.70
N THR A 92 -19.55 -7.51 19.07
CA THR A 92 -20.82 -8.19 19.35
C THR A 92 -21.54 -7.61 20.56
N THR A 93 -20.79 -7.00 21.49
CA THR A 93 -21.35 -6.30 22.68
C THR A 93 -21.56 -4.81 22.45
N GLY A 94 -21.38 -4.33 21.22
CA GLY A 94 -21.51 -2.91 20.86
C GLY A 94 -20.31 -2.05 21.21
N ASN A 95 -19.18 -2.64 21.64
CA ASN A 95 -17.95 -1.91 21.94
C ASN A 95 -17.05 -1.84 20.69
N THR A 96 -16.98 -0.67 20.05
CA THR A 96 -16.18 -0.45 18.83
C THR A 96 -14.75 0.04 19.09
N SER A 97 -14.37 0.28 20.35
CA SER A 97 -13.07 0.89 20.67
C SER A 97 -11.87 0.08 20.18
N GLY A 98 -11.98 -1.27 20.20
CA GLY A 98 -10.95 -2.15 19.66
C GLY A 98 -10.89 -2.13 18.13
N PHE A 99 -12.04 -2.04 17.47
CA PHE A 99 -12.15 -1.91 16.02
C PHE A 99 -11.53 -0.59 15.55
N GLU A 100 -11.90 0.53 16.18
CA GLU A 100 -11.37 1.86 15.86
C GLU A 100 -9.85 1.92 16.04
N ARG A 101 -9.33 1.33 17.13
CA ARG A 101 -7.89 1.24 17.36
C ARG A 101 -7.18 0.39 16.32
N LEU A 102 -7.74 -0.76 15.95
CA LEU A 102 -7.17 -1.63 14.92
C LEU A 102 -7.16 -0.94 13.56
N SER A 103 -8.30 -0.38 13.14
CA SER A 103 -8.47 0.37 11.91
C SER A 103 -7.46 1.51 11.83
N LYS A 104 -7.36 2.33 12.88
CA LYS A 104 -6.40 3.44 12.95
C LYS A 104 -4.96 2.94 12.83
N ASN A 105 -4.56 1.94 13.62
CA ASN A 105 -3.18 1.46 13.63
C ASN A 105 -2.78 0.86 12.28
N LEU A 106 -3.65 0.07 11.66
CA LEU A 106 -3.38 -0.53 10.35
C LEU A 106 -3.38 0.54 9.24
N THR A 107 -4.29 1.51 9.30
CA THR A 107 -4.30 2.65 8.39
C THR A 107 -2.99 3.43 8.49
N ASP A 108 -2.56 3.80 9.70
CA ASP A 108 -1.33 4.59 9.89
C ASP A 108 -0.09 3.79 9.47
N PHE A 109 -0.05 2.48 9.74
CA PHE A 109 1.01 1.58 9.26
C PHE A 109 1.11 1.59 7.73
N ILE A 110 -0.01 1.42 7.03
CA ILE A 110 -0.05 1.39 5.57
C ILE A 110 0.25 2.78 4.99
N CYS A 111 -0.23 3.87 5.60
CA CYS A 111 0.14 5.22 5.18
C CYS A 111 1.66 5.42 5.20
N VAL A 112 2.35 5.01 6.27
CA VAL A 112 3.81 5.06 6.34
C VAL A 112 4.45 4.19 5.26
N ALA A 113 4.01 2.94 5.13
CA ALA A 113 4.58 1.98 4.19
C ALA A 113 4.37 2.35 2.71
N THR A 114 3.32 3.12 2.41
CA THR A 114 2.98 3.58 1.05
C THR A 114 3.62 4.93 0.69
N GLY A 115 4.29 5.60 1.63
CA GLY A 115 5.01 6.86 1.41
C GLY A 115 4.23 8.13 1.83
N GLY A 116 3.12 7.98 2.55
CA GLY A 116 2.38 9.10 3.13
C GLY A 116 3.24 9.87 4.12
N LYS A 117 3.17 11.21 4.05
CA LYS A 117 3.97 12.11 4.90
C LYS A 117 3.17 12.53 6.13
N GLY A 118 3.85 12.72 7.25
CA GLY A 118 3.20 13.15 8.51
C GLY A 118 2.44 12.05 9.25
N PHE A 119 2.52 10.80 8.79
CA PHE A 119 2.00 9.64 9.50
C PHE A 119 3.09 8.96 10.32
N THR A 120 2.70 8.46 11.49
CA THR A 120 3.58 7.66 12.34
C THR A 120 2.81 6.44 12.81
N TYR A 121 3.41 5.27 12.64
CA TYR A 121 2.89 4.05 13.23
C TYR A 121 3.38 3.94 14.68
N GLY A 122 2.44 3.99 15.63
CA GLY A 122 2.73 3.90 17.07
C GLY A 122 2.50 2.53 17.70
N GLY A 123 2.22 1.50 16.89
CA GLY A 123 1.95 0.15 17.37
C GLY A 123 3.21 -0.69 17.62
N LEU A 124 2.99 -1.95 18.04
CA LEU A 124 4.06 -2.94 18.14
C LEU A 124 4.67 -3.20 16.76
N ASN A 125 5.97 -3.51 16.70
CA ASN A 125 6.55 -4.01 15.46
C ASN A 125 5.81 -5.26 14.97
N MET A 126 5.83 -5.53 13.67
CA MET A 126 5.02 -6.59 13.07
C MET A 126 5.27 -7.99 13.66
N LYS A 127 6.48 -8.27 14.15
CA LYS A 127 6.78 -9.53 14.83
C LYS A 127 6.04 -9.63 16.17
N ASP A 128 6.21 -8.62 17.04
CA ASP A 128 5.57 -8.62 18.35
C ASP A 128 4.05 -8.46 18.26
N ALA A 129 3.54 -7.73 17.26
CA ALA A 129 2.11 -7.59 17.02
C ALA A 129 1.42 -8.93 16.72
N HIS A 130 2.14 -9.89 16.12
CA HIS A 130 1.63 -11.20 15.73
C HIS A 130 2.17 -12.35 16.61
N ASP A 131 2.87 -12.03 17.71
CA ASP A 131 3.29 -12.99 18.73
C ASP A 131 2.29 -12.99 19.90
N PRO A 132 1.54 -14.08 20.14
CA PRO A 132 0.60 -14.17 21.26
C PRO A 132 1.22 -13.95 22.64
N ALA A 133 2.53 -14.17 22.80
CA ALA A 133 3.24 -13.91 24.06
C ALA A 133 3.48 -12.42 24.33
N LYS A 134 3.41 -11.57 23.28
CA LYS A 134 3.60 -10.12 23.35
C LYS A 134 2.30 -9.35 23.15
N ASN A 135 1.41 -9.87 22.32
CA ASN A 135 0.10 -9.32 22.05
C ASN A 135 -0.99 -10.34 22.40
N PRO A 136 -1.60 -10.26 23.59
CA PRO A 136 -2.62 -11.22 24.02
C PRO A 136 -3.92 -11.13 23.21
N ARG A 137 -4.08 -10.13 22.33
CA ARG A 137 -5.21 -10.04 21.40
C ARG A 137 -5.02 -10.92 20.16
N MET A 138 -3.81 -11.43 19.89
CA MET A 138 -3.54 -12.35 18.79
C MET A 138 -3.78 -13.78 19.27
N ASN A 139 -4.85 -14.41 18.81
CA ASN A 139 -5.24 -15.75 19.26
C ASN A 139 -4.48 -16.86 18.52
N GLY A 140 -3.19 -17.01 18.86
CA GLY A 140 -2.31 -18.04 18.30
C GLY A 140 -1.37 -17.50 17.22
N LYS A 141 -0.38 -18.32 16.85
CA LYS A 141 0.60 -17.97 15.82
C LYS A 141 0.01 -18.17 14.42
N ALA A 142 0.31 -17.29 13.48
CA ALA A 142 -0.09 -17.41 12.09
C ALA A 142 0.87 -18.31 11.29
N SER A 143 0.31 -19.13 10.39
CA SER A 143 1.02 -19.93 9.39
C SER A 143 1.05 -19.23 8.02
N ASN A 144 1.74 -19.83 7.05
CA ASN A 144 1.66 -19.37 5.66
C ASN A 144 0.23 -19.43 5.11
N ALA A 145 -0.53 -20.50 5.42
CA ALA A 145 -1.91 -20.64 4.95
C ALA A 145 -2.83 -19.54 5.53
N ASP A 146 -2.60 -19.16 6.79
CA ASP A 146 -3.34 -18.06 7.43
C ASP A 146 -3.01 -16.72 6.74
N PHE A 147 -1.75 -16.49 6.40
CA PHE A 147 -1.31 -15.28 5.69
C PHE A 147 -1.85 -15.23 4.24
N ASP A 148 -1.88 -16.36 3.53
CA ASP A 148 -2.44 -16.44 2.18
C ASP A 148 -3.93 -16.14 2.17
N ALA A 149 -4.67 -16.65 3.16
CA ALA A 149 -6.07 -16.31 3.35
C ALA A 149 -6.23 -14.80 3.62
N PHE A 150 -5.35 -14.20 4.43
CA PHE A 150 -5.40 -12.77 4.72
C PHE A 150 -5.20 -11.92 3.47
N ILE A 151 -4.25 -12.29 2.60
CA ILE A 151 -4.05 -11.64 1.30
C ILE A 151 -5.30 -11.76 0.43
N ALA A 152 -5.94 -12.93 0.39
CA ALA A 152 -7.16 -13.12 -0.39
C ALA A 152 -8.30 -12.19 0.10
N ASP A 153 -8.49 -12.07 1.42
CA ASP A 153 -9.49 -11.18 2.01
C ASP A 153 -9.17 -9.71 1.76
N LEU A 154 -7.89 -9.32 1.80
CA LEU A 154 -7.44 -7.98 1.46
C LEU A 154 -7.76 -7.64 0.01
N VAL A 155 -7.58 -8.58 -0.93
CA VAL A 155 -7.96 -8.40 -2.34
C VAL A 155 -9.47 -8.19 -2.49
N VAL A 156 -10.29 -8.98 -1.79
CA VAL A 156 -11.76 -8.81 -1.80
C VAL A 156 -12.14 -7.42 -1.29
N ALA A 157 -11.55 -6.98 -0.18
CA ALA A 157 -11.81 -5.67 0.40
C ALA A 157 -11.36 -4.53 -0.52
N ALA A 158 -10.19 -4.65 -1.15
CA ALA A 158 -9.69 -3.65 -2.08
C ALA A 158 -10.59 -3.50 -3.32
N LYS A 159 -11.05 -4.62 -3.88
CA LYS A 159 -12.02 -4.61 -5.00
C LYS A 159 -13.35 -3.97 -4.60
N LYS A 160 -13.86 -4.26 -3.40
CA LYS A 160 -15.09 -3.64 -2.87
C LYS A 160 -14.97 -2.12 -2.74
N ASN A 161 -13.76 -1.60 -2.54
CA ASN A 161 -13.46 -0.17 -2.47
C ASN A 161 -13.04 0.44 -3.81
N GLY A 162 -13.13 -0.32 -4.92
CA GLY A 162 -12.89 0.20 -6.27
C GLY A 162 -11.42 0.42 -6.62
N LEU A 163 -10.47 -0.20 -5.90
CA LEU A 163 -9.07 -0.16 -6.30
C LEU A 163 -8.88 -0.93 -7.62
N SER A 164 -8.02 -0.40 -8.50
CA SER A 164 -7.64 -1.09 -9.73
C SER A 164 -6.77 -2.32 -9.44
N ASP A 165 -6.79 -3.31 -10.32
CA ASP A 165 -5.97 -4.53 -10.17
C ASP A 165 -4.47 -4.20 -10.07
N GLN A 166 -4.01 -3.12 -10.72
CA GLN A 166 -2.64 -2.64 -10.60
C GLN A 166 -2.32 -2.19 -9.17
N LEU A 167 -3.18 -1.37 -8.55
CA LEU A 167 -3.00 -0.90 -7.18
C LEU A 167 -3.10 -2.06 -6.19
N ILE A 168 -4.02 -2.99 -6.41
CA ILE A 168 -4.16 -4.22 -5.61
C ILE A 168 -2.85 -5.02 -5.66
N GLY A 169 -2.26 -5.21 -6.84
CA GLY A 169 -0.99 -5.92 -6.99
C GLY A 169 0.17 -5.22 -6.26
N GLN A 170 0.24 -3.89 -6.30
CA GLN A 170 1.26 -3.12 -5.60
C GLN A 170 1.11 -3.21 -4.07
N VAL A 171 -0.12 -3.12 -3.55
CA VAL A 171 -0.42 -3.32 -2.13
C VAL A 171 -0.09 -4.74 -1.71
N GLY A 172 -0.49 -5.75 -2.49
CA GLY A 172 -0.18 -7.15 -2.21
C GLY A 172 1.32 -7.41 -2.12
N ALA A 173 2.11 -6.87 -3.05
CA ALA A 173 3.57 -6.99 -3.02
C ALA A 173 4.19 -6.33 -1.78
N LEU A 174 3.67 -5.17 -1.35
CA LEU A 174 4.11 -4.51 -0.13
C LEU A 174 3.80 -5.35 1.11
N VAL A 175 2.58 -5.88 1.22
CA VAL A 175 2.16 -6.71 2.36
C VAL A 175 2.95 -8.02 2.40
N GLU A 176 3.24 -8.62 1.25
CA GLU A 176 4.02 -9.85 1.14
C GLU A 176 5.42 -9.72 1.78
N THR A 177 6.01 -8.52 1.78
CA THR A 177 7.30 -8.27 2.46
C THR A 177 7.26 -8.51 3.97
N LEU A 178 6.07 -8.53 4.57
CA LEU A 178 5.86 -8.73 6.01
C LEU A 178 5.70 -10.20 6.40
N ARG A 179 5.52 -11.10 5.43
CA ARG A 179 5.33 -12.53 5.70
C ARG A 179 6.38 -13.11 6.67
N PRO A 180 7.70 -12.82 6.54
CA PRO A 180 8.72 -13.41 7.41
C PRO A 180 8.63 -12.99 8.89
N VAL A 181 7.93 -11.89 9.20
CA VAL A 181 7.75 -11.40 10.57
C VAL A 181 6.37 -11.69 11.14
N VAL A 182 5.36 -11.86 10.28
CA VAL A 182 3.98 -12.21 10.66
C VAL A 182 3.80 -13.71 10.83
N VAL A 183 4.37 -14.53 9.94
CA VAL A 183 4.27 -16.00 10.01
C VAL A 183 5.23 -16.50 11.10
N GLN A 184 4.68 -17.21 12.08
CA GLN A 184 5.41 -17.65 13.28
C GLN A 184 5.21 -19.13 13.62
N LYS A 185 4.41 -19.86 12.84
CA LYS A 185 4.31 -21.32 12.87
C LYS A 185 4.42 -21.89 11.46
N SER A 186 4.98 -23.09 11.36
CA SER A 186 5.13 -23.85 10.11
C SER A 186 3.88 -24.66 9.79
#